data_AF-A0A0G1F005-F1
#
_entry.id   AF-A0A0G1F005-F1
#
_cell.length_a   1.000
_cell.length_b   1.000
_cell.length_c   1.000
_cell.angle_alpha   90.00
_cell.angle_beta   90.00
_cell.angle_gamma   90.00
#
_symmetry.space_group_name_H-M   'P 1'
#
loop_
_entity.id
_entity.type
_entity.pdbx_description
1 polymer ?
#
loop_
_entity_poly.entity_id
_entity_poly.type
_entity_poly.pdbx_seq_one_letter_code
_entity_poly.pdbx_strand_id
1 'polypeptide(L)' 'MSKKNKSKLLKAYLKFRTAKKKSNVLAFFNGLIPEIVFRTTKLEGEPVTRKMVASLLK' A
#
# COMPACT_ATOMS: atom_id res chain seq x y z
N MET A 1 21.27 -5.86 -32.37
CA MET A 1 21.41 -5.17 -31.07
C MET A 1 22.27 -5.98 -30.11
N SER A 2 23.43 -5.47 -29.70
CA SER A 2 24.38 -6.16 -28.81
C SER A 2 23.73 -6.58 -27.48
N LYS A 3 24.02 -7.80 -27.00
CA LYS A 3 23.53 -8.36 -25.73
C LYS A 3 23.80 -7.42 -24.53
N LYS A 4 24.86 -6.59 -24.60
CA LYS A 4 25.20 -5.57 -23.60
C LYS A 4 24.17 -4.43 -23.49
N ASN A 5 23.43 -4.11 -24.56
CA ASN A 5 22.44 -3.03 -24.53
C ASN A 5 21.11 -3.49 -23.93
N LYS A 6 20.74 -4.76 -24.11
CA LYS A 6 19.55 -5.37 -23.49
C LYS A 6 19.65 -5.39 -21.96
N SER A 7 20.83 -5.67 -21.41
CA SER A 7 21.03 -5.71 -19.95
C SER A 7 20.99 -4.33 -19.30
N LYS A 8 21.45 -3.27 -19.99
CA LYS A 8 21.32 -1.88 -19.51
C LYS A 8 19.87 -1.42 -19.41
N LEU A 9 19.06 -1.72 -20.43
CA LEU A 9 17.63 -1.42 -20.45
C LEU A 9 16.87 -2.13 -19.32
N LEU A 10 17.12 -3.43 -19.12
CA LEU A 10 16.51 -4.19 -18.03
C LEU A 10 16.88 -3.62 -16.66
N LYS A 11 18.15 -3.24 -16.44
CA LYS A 11 18.60 -2.62 -15.19
C LYS A 11 17.92 -1.26 -14.94
N ALA A 12 17.77 -0.43 -15.97
CA ALA A 12 17.07 0.85 -15.87
C ALA A 12 15.59 0.66 -15.54
N TYR A 13 14.92 -0.28 -16.20
CA TYR A 13 13.52 -0.62 -15.93
C TYR A 13 13.31 -1.14 -14.51
N LEU A 14 14.16 -2.06 -14.04
CA LEU A 14 14.09 -2.57 -12.68
C LEU A 14 14.26 -1.47 -11.63
N LYS A 15 15.20 -0.53 -11.85
CA LYS A 15 15.39 0.65 -10.98
C LYS A 15 14.16 1.57 -10.98
N PHE A 16 13.53 1.80 -12.13
CA PHE A 16 12.31 2.59 -12.22
C PHE A 16 11.14 1.91 -11.49
N ARG A 17 10.99 0.58 -11.66
CA ARG A 17 9.96 -0.22 -10.99
C ARG A 17 10.12 -0.22 -9.47
N THR A 18 11.34 -0.31 -8.96
CA THR A 18 11.59 -0.29 -7.51
C THR A 18 11.47 1.13 -6.93
N ALA A 19 11.81 2.18 -7.68
CA ALA A 19 11.58 3.56 -7.28
C ALA A 19 10.09 3.90 -7.15
N LYS A 20 9.24 3.37 -8.04
CA LYS A 20 7.78 3.57 -8.00
C LYS A 20 7.09 2.87 -6.82
N LYS A 21 7.73 1.85 -6.21
CA LYS A 21 7.19 1.11 -5.04
C LYS A 21 7.33 1.85 -3.71
N LYS A 22 7.91 3.05 -3.68
CA LYS A 22 8.18 3.81 -2.43
C LYS A 22 6.95 4.45 -1.77
N SER A 23 5.72 4.14 -2.18
CA SER A 23 4.49 4.57 -1.47
C SER A 23 4.23 3.81 -0.16
N ASN A 24 5.27 3.22 0.45
CA ASN A 24 5.15 2.40 1.67
C ASN A 24 4.50 3.14 2.84
N VAL A 25 4.64 4.46 2.91
CA VAL A 25 4.05 5.28 3.97
C VAL A 25 2.52 5.31 3.86
N LEU A 26 1.98 5.60 2.68
CA LEU A 26 0.54 5.53 2.44
C LEU A 26 0.02 4.10 2.61
N ALA A 27 0.75 3.09 2.14
CA ALA A 27 0.37 1.69 2.33
C ALA A 27 0.33 1.28 3.81
N PHE A 28 1.23 1.83 4.63
CA PHE A 28 1.27 1.61 6.07
C PHE A 28 0.09 2.30 6.78
N PHE A 29 -0.18 3.57 6.47
CA PHE A 29 -1.34 4.28 7.02
C PHE A 29 -2.67 3.64 6.61
N ASN A 30 -2.78 3.20 5.36
CA ASN A 30 -3.96 2.47 4.87
C ASN A 30 -4.15 1.10 5.56
N GLY A 31 -3.12 0.53 6.18
CA GLY A 31 -3.23 -0.67 7.02
C GLY A 31 -3.58 -0.36 8.47
N LEU A 32 -3.03 0.71 9.04
CA LEU A 32 -3.17 1.06 10.46
C LEU A 32 -4.44 1.83 10.79
N ILE A 33 -4.81 2.82 9.98
CA ILE A 33 -5.98 3.68 10.23
C ILE A 33 -7.28 2.85 10.32
N PRO A 34 -7.58 1.89 9.41
CA PRO A 34 -8.79 1.09 9.55
C PRO A 34 -8.82 0.27 10.84
N GLU A 35 -7.67 -0.23 11.29
CA GLU A 35 -7.54 -1.04 12.51
C GLU A 35 -7.78 -0.17 13.76
N ILE A 36 -7.23 1.04 13.80
CA ILE A 36 -7.43 2.00 14.89
C ILE A 36 -8.90 2.40 14.97
N VAL A 37 -9.50 2.81 13.84
CA VAL A 37 -10.91 3.20 13.76
C VAL A 37 -11.83 2.04 14.17
N PHE A 38 -11.51 0.81 13.75
CA PHE A 38 -12.29 -0.36 14.16
C PHE A 38 -12.22 -0.60 15.67
N ARG A 39 -11.05 -0.43 16.29
CA ARG A 39 -10.90 -0.63 17.74
C ARG A 39 -11.58 0.45 18.55
N THR A 40 -11.45 1.72 18.14
CA THR A 40 -12.12 2.84 18.83
C THR A 40 -13.64 2.71 18.73
N THR A 41 -14.18 2.46 17.53
CA THR A 41 -15.64 2.28 17.35
C THR A 41 -16.17 1.07 18.12
N LYS A 42 -15.38 0.00 18.29
CA LYS A 42 -15.78 -1.14 19.14
C LYS A 42 -15.82 -0.81 20.62
N LEU A 43 -14.92 0.03 21.12
CA LEU A 43 -14.95 0.50 22.51
C LEU A 43 -16.14 1.42 22.78
N GLU A 44 -16.57 2.19 21.77
CA GLU A 44 -17.76 3.04 21.81
C GLU A 44 -19.08 2.23 21.74
N GLY A 45 -19.01 0.92 21.49
CA GLY A 45 -20.19 0.05 21.39
C GLY A 45 -20.89 0.07 20.02
N GLU A 46 -20.29 0.70 19.01
CA GLU A 46 -20.87 0.79 17.68
C GLU A 46 -20.85 -0.56 16.93
N PRO A 47 -21.93 -0.94 16.22
CA PRO A 47 -22.01 -2.19 15.47
C PRO A 47 -21.22 -2.14 14.14
N VAL A 48 -20.03 -1.54 14.14
CA VAL A 48 -19.18 -1.43 12.94
C VAL A 48 -18.49 -2.77 12.66
N THR A 49 -18.42 -3.14 11.38
CA THR A 49 -17.66 -4.30 10.91
C THR A 49 -16.36 -3.87 10.23
N ARG A 50 -15.32 -4.72 10.27
CA ARG A 50 -14.04 -4.43 9.59
C ARG A 50 -14.21 -4.13 8.09
N LYS A 51 -15.20 -4.77 7.44
CA LYS A 51 -15.52 -4.55 6.03
C LYS A 51 -16.04 -3.14 5.76
N MET A 52 -16.85 -2.59 6.67
CA MET A 52 -17.37 -1.22 6.57
C MET A 52 -16.26 -0.17 6.74
N VAL A 53 -15.36 -0.37 7.70
CA VAL A 53 -14.22 0.54 7.88
C VAL A 53 -13.28 0.48 6.67
N ALA A 54 -13.02 -0.71 6.15
CA ALA A 54 -12.20 -0.88 4.96
C ALA A 54 -12.82 -0.30 3.68
N SER A 55 -14.16 -0.30 3.55
CA SER A 55 -14.83 0.32 2.41
C SER A 55 -14.83 1.85 2.44
N LEU A 56 -14.71 2.46 3.62
CA LEU A 56 -14.62 3.91 3.77
C LEU A 56 -13.24 4.48 3.41
N LEU A 57 -12.20 3.65 3.45
CA LEU A 57 -10.80 4.03 3.24
C LEU A 57 -10.27 3.57 1.86
N LYS A 58 -11.16 3.20 0.95
CA LYS A 58 -10.86 2.72 -0.40
C LYS A 58 -10.97 3.85 -1.42
#